data_AF-A0A7X9F0P4-F1
#
_entry.id   AF-A0A7X9F0P4-F1
#
_cell.length_a   1.000
_cell.length_b   1.000
_cell.length_c   1.000
_cell.angle_alpha   90.00
_cell.angle_beta   90.00
_cell.angle_gamma   90.00
#
_symmetry.space_group_name_H-M   'P 1'
#
loop_
_entity.id
_entity.type
_entity.pdbx_description
1 polymer ?
#
loop_
_entity_poly.entity_id
_entity_poly.type
_entity_poly.pdbx_seq_one_letter_code
_entity_poly.pdbx_strand_id
1 'polypeptide(L)'
;MARSKRTVRASEIGDYLFCERAWWYARQGFKNRNQAELAGGTLFHEEHAGEARQILFRQVVGYLLLAAALVIFIVLLVSMYVS
;
A
#
# COMPACT_ATOMS: atom_id res chain seq x y z
N MET A 1 -16.18 26.75 -25.01
CA MET A 1 -15.96 25.34 -24.63
C MET A 1 -15.30 25.31 -23.25
N ALA A 2 -16.02 24.90 -22.21
CA ALA A 2 -15.44 24.80 -20.87
C ALA A 2 -14.42 23.65 -20.84
N ARG A 3 -13.16 23.97 -20.53
CA ARG A 3 -12.10 22.98 -20.33
C ARG A 3 -12.45 22.17 -19.08
N SER A 4 -13.04 20.99 -19.27
CA SER A 4 -13.15 19.99 -18.20
C SER A 4 -11.75 19.78 -17.62
N LYS A 5 -11.56 20.14 -16.34
CA LYS A 5 -10.31 19.89 -15.62
C LYS A 5 -10.25 18.40 -15.30
N ARG A 6 -9.85 17.59 -16.28
CA ARG A 6 -9.55 16.17 -16.04
C ARG A 6 -8.33 16.09 -15.12
N THR A 7 -8.50 15.49 -13.95
CA THR A 7 -7.43 15.21 -13.00
C THR A 7 -6.38 14.31 -13.66
N VAL A 8 -5.11 14.68 -13.54
CA VAL A 8 -3.97 13.84 -13.95
C VAL A 8 -3.62 12.92 -12.79
N ARG A 9 -3.57 11.61 -13.04
CA ARG A 9 -3.18 10.61 -12.03
C ARG A 9 -1.66 10.63 -11.82
N ALA A 10 -1.21 10.24 -10.63
CA ALA A 10 0.22 10.12 -10.35
C ALA A 10 0.96 9.21 -11.36
N SER A 11 0.33 8.11 -11.78
CA SER A 11 0.87 7.20 -12.81
C SER A 11 1.07 7.88 -14.17
N GLU A 12 0.20 8.82 -14.53
CA GLU A 12 0.29 9.56 -15.80
C GLU A 12 1.45 10.57 -15.81
N ILE A 13 1.92 11.01 -14.63
CA ILE A 13 3.06 11.94 -14.54
C ILE A 13 4.34 11.22 -14.99
N GLY A 14 4.53 9.97 -14.57
CA GLY A 14 5.64 9.14 -15.01
C GLY A 14 5.63 8.91 -16.52
N ASP A 15 4.45 8.58 -17.07
CA ASP A 15 4.26 8.40 -18.52
C ASP A 15 4.60 9.68 -19.30
N TYR A 16 4.18 10.84 -18.80
CA TYR A 16 4.48 12.14 -19.42
C TYR A 16 5.98 12.43 -19.41
N LEU A 17 6.64 12.27 -18.26
CA LEU A 17 8.08 12.51 -18.10
C LEU A 17 8.92 11.56 -18.95
N PHE A 18 8.47 10.32 -19.13
CA PHE A 18 9.12 9.35 -20.02
C PHE A 18 8.91 9.71 -21.50
N CYS A 19 7.66 9.95 -21.91
CA CYS A 19 7.31 10.33 -23.28
C CYS A 19 5.95 11.03 -23.37
N GLU A 20 5.98 12.35 -23.54
CA GLU A 20 4.79 13.19 -23.68
C GLU A 20 3.85 12.73 -24.80
N ARG A 21 4.42 12.26 -25.93
CA ARG A 21 3.63 11.75 -27.06
C ARG A 21 2.89 10.46 -26.72
N ALA A 22 3.56 9.52 -26.06
CA ALA A 22 2.94 8.26 -25.66
C ALA A 22 1.83 8.51 -24.63
N TRP A 23 2.06 9.42 -23.68
CA TRP A 23 1.05 9.90 -22.75
C TRP A 23 -0.17 10.52 -23.46
N TRP A 24 0.04 11.35 -24.48
CA TRP A 24 -1.05 11.94 -25.27
C TRP A 24 -1.86 10.88 -26.02
N TYR A 25 -1.22 9.86 -26.58
CA TYR A 25 -1.91 8.73 -27.22
C TYR A 25 -2.69 7.89 -26.20
N ALA A 26 -2.13 7.61 -25.03
CA ALA A 26 -2.84 6.92 -23.96
C ALA A 26 -4.11 7.68 -23.55
N ARG A 27 -4.07 9.02 -23.50
CA ARG A 27 -5.24 9.87 -23.21
C ARG A 27 -6.32 9.83 -24.28
N GLN A 28 -5.97 9.49 -25.52
CA GLN A 28 -6.91 9.25 -26.62
C GLN A 28 -7.43 7.80 -26.66
N GLY A 29 -6.98 6.94 -25.74
CA GLY A 29 -7.40 5.54 -25.65
C GLY A 29 -6.55 4.57 -26.47
N PHE A 30 -5.44 5.01 -27.06
CA PHE A 30 -4.49 4.10 -27.70
C PHE A 30 -3.80 3.24 -26.66
N LYS A 31 -3.77 1.93 -26.91
CA LYS A 31 -3.09 0.97 -26.04
C LYS A 31 -1.58 1.04 -26.24
N ASN A 32 -0.82 0.93 -25.15
CA ASN A 32 0.62 0.74 -25.23
C ASN A 32 0.92 -0.63 -25.88
N ARG A 33 2.05 -0.75 -26.58
CA ARG A 33 2.53 -2.02 -27.12
C ARG A 33 3.01 -2.98 -26.02
N ASN A 34 3.46 -2.47 -24.88
CA ASN A 34 4.02 -3.25 -23.76
C ASN A 34 2.96 -3.81 -22.78
N GLN A 35 1.81 -4.28 -23.29
CA GLN A 35 0.71 -4.76 -22.45
C GLN A 35 1.12 -5.92 -21.54
N ALA A 36 2.03 -6.78 -22.00
CA ALA A 36 2.52 -7.92 -21.23
C ALA A 36 3.33 -7.46 -20.01
N GLU A 37 4.21 -6.48 -20.20
CA GLU A 37 5.03 -5.91 -19.12
C GLU A 37 4.16 -5.15 -18.10
N LEU A 38 3.17 -4.40 -18.57
CA LEU A 38 2.21 -3.70 -17.69
C LEU A 38 1.36 -4.69 -16.87
N ALA A 39 0.92 -5.79 -17.47
CA ALA A 39 0.21 -6.85 -16.77
C ALA A 39 1.11 -7.54 -15.74
N GLY A 40 2.37 -7.81 -16.09
CA GLY A 40 3.36 -8.36 -15.18
C GLY A 40 3.60 -7.47 -13.95
N GLY A 41 3.74 -6.15 -14.16
CA GLY A 41 3.85 -5.18 -13.06
C GLY A 41 2.60 -5.15 -12.16
N THR A 42 1.42 -5.29 -12.74
CA THR A 42 0.16 -5.35 -11.97
C THR A 42 0.09 -6.61 -11.11
N LEU A 43 0.41 -7.77 -11.68
CA LEU A 43 0.44 -9.04 -10.96
C LEU A 43 1.45 -9.01 -9.80
N PHE A 44 2.64 -8.44 -10.02
CA PHE A 44 3.63 -8.28 -8.96
C PHE A 44 3.11 -7.40 -7.81
N HIS A 45 2.44 -6.28 -8.12
CA HIS A 45 1.83 -5.43 -7.10
C HIS A 45 0.70 -6.13 -6.34
N GLU A 46 -0.10 -6.94 -7.01
CA GLU A 46 -1.17 -7.73 -6.37
C GLU A 46 -0.61 -8.80 -5.43
N GLU A 47 0.44 -9.51 -5.86
CA GLU A 47 1.14 -10.50 -5.04
C GLU A 47 1.74 -9.85 -3.79
N HIS A 48 2.44 -8.73 -3.96
CA HIS A 48 3.06 -8.00 -2.86
C HIS A 48 2.04 -7.37 -1.90
N ALA A 49 0.85 -7.00 -2.38
CA ALA A 49 -0.23 -6.49 -1.53
C ALA A 49 -0.70 -7.52 -0.47
N GLY A 50 -0.54 -8.82 -0.75
CA GLY A 50 -0.83 -9.89 0.22
C GLY A 50 0.09 -9.87 1.44
N GLU A 51 1.35 -9.47 1.28
CA GLU A 51 2.34 -9.41 2.37
C GLU A 51 2.00 -8.30 3.37
N ALA A 52 1.44 -7.19 2.90
CA ALA A 52 1.03 -6.07 3.74
C ALA A 52 -0.04 -6.48 4.78
N ARG A 53 -0.89 -7.46 4.44
CA ARG A 53 -1.90 -7.99 5.38
C ARG A 53 -1.26 -8.75 6.54
N GLN A 54 -0.15 -9.44 6.30
CA GLN A 54 0.58 -10.15 7.36
C GLN A 54 1.22 -9.19 8.35
N ILE A 55 1.65 -8.01 7.90
CA ILE A 55 2.25 -6.98 8.75
C ILE A 55 1.24 -6.52 9.81
N LEU A 56 0.01 -6.20 9.40
CA LEU A 56 -1.04 -5.77 10.33
C LEU A 56 -1.39 -6.86 11.35
N PHE A 57 -1.49 -8.12 10.90
CA PHE A 57 -1.76 -9.24 11.81
C PHE A 57 -0.65 -9.39 12.87
N ARG A 58 0.63 -9.36 12.45
CA ARG A 58 1.77 -9.46 13.37
C ARG A 58 1.83 -8.29 14.35
N GLN A 59 1.49 -7.08 13.91
CA GLN A 59 1.42 -5.91 14.79
C GLN A 59 0.33 -6.07 15.86
N VAL A 60 -0.87 -6.49 15.49
CA VAL A 60 -1.98 -6.71 16.44
C VAL A 60 -1.59 -7.78 17.46
N VAL A 61 -1.05 -8.91 17.02
CA VAL A 61 -0.59 -9.98 17.92
C VAL A 61 0.50 -9.45 18.86
N GLY A 62 1.47 -8.70 18.35
CA GLY A 62 2.53 -8.09 19.15
C GLY A 62 2.00 -7.15 20.25
N TYR A 63 1.04 -6.28 19.92
CA TYR A 63 0.42 -5.39 20.90
C TYR A 63 -0.40 -6.13 21.96
N LEU A 64 -1.10 -7.21 21.58
CA LEU A 64 -1.84 -8.04 22.54
C LEU A 64 -0.89 -8.74 23.51
N LEU A 65 0.22 -9.30 23.02
CA LEU A 65 1.24 -9.93 23.87
C LEU A 65 1.89 -8.91 24.81
N LEU A 66 2.21 -7.71 24.32
CA LEU A 66 2.76 -6.64 25.15
C LEU A 66 1.78 -6.22 26.24
N ALA A 67 0.49 -6.04 25.91
CA ALA A 67 -0.54 -5.69 26.87
C ALA A 67 -0.69 -6.78 27.95
N ALA A 68 -0.71 -8.06 27.55
CA ALA A 68 -0.76 -9.18 28.48
C ALA A 68 0.45 -9.20 29.42
N ALA A 69 1.66 -8.99 28.90
CA ALA A 69 2.88 -8.93 29.70
C ALA A 69 2.83 -7.78 30.72
N LEU A 70 2.33 -6.60 30.33
CA LEU A 70 2.16 -5.46 31.24
C LEU A 70 1.15 -5.75 32.35
N VAL A 71 0.01 -6.37 32.02
CA VAL A 71 -1.00 -6.75 33.02
C VAL A 71 -0.41 -7.74 34.03
N ILE A 72 0.26 -8.79 33.54
CA ILE A 72 0.91 -9.79 34.41
C ILE A 72 1.95 -9.11 35.31
N PHE A 73 2.79 -8.25 34.74
CA PHE A 73 3.81 -7.52 35.49
C PHE A 73 3.21 -6.66 36.60
N ILE A 74 2.15 -5.91 36.31
CA ILE A 74 1.45 -5.09 37.30
C ILE A 74 0.83 -5.97 38.40
N VAL A 75 0.16 -7.06 38.03
CA VAL A 75 -0.44 -7.99 39.01
C VAL A 75 0.63 -8.54 39.95
N LEU A 76 1.76 -8.99 39.42
CA LEU A 76 2.88 -9.50 40.22
C LEU A 76 3.45 -8.44 41.16
N LEU A 77 3.69 -7.22 40.67
CA LEU A 77 4.18 -6.13 41.51
C LEU A 77 3.22 -5.79 42.65
N VAL A 78 1.92 -5.74 42.37
CA VAL A 78 0.90 -5.46 43.39
C VAL A 78 0.84 -6.60 44.41
N SER A 79 0.85 -7.86 43.96
CA SER A 79 0.86 -9.02 44.86
C SER A 79 2.08 -9.04 45.78
N MET A 80 3.26 -8.68 45.27
CA MET A 80 4.50 -8.57 46.06
C MET A 80 4.49 -7.42 47.07
N TYR A 81 3.76 -6.33 46.80
CA TYR A 81 3.68 -5.19 47.70
C TYR A 81 2.65 -5.37 48.82
N VAL A 82 1.58 -6.13 48.56
CA VAL A 82 0.46 -6.36 49.48
C VAL A 82 0.71 -7.55 50.42
N SER A 83 1.62 -8.46 50.07
CA SER A 83 2.00 -9.63 50.89
C SER A 83 3.23 -9.33 51.74
#